data_AF-A0A0N7I4L9-F1
#
_entry.id   AF-A0A0N7I4L9-F1
#
_cell.length_a   1.000
_cell.length_b   1.000
_cell.length_c   1.000
_cell.angle_alpha   90.00
_cell.angle_beta   90.00
_cell.angle_gamma   90.00
#
_symmetry.space_group_name_H-M   'P 1'
#
loop_
_entity.id
_entity.type
_entity.pdbx_description
1 polymer ?
#
loop_
_entity_poly.entity_id
_entity_poly.type
_entity_poly.pdbx_seq_one_letter_code
_entity_poly.pdbx_strand_id
1 'polypeptide(L)'
;MKCVPRVALVLAALTLLTGCAAFGQTPSPTTIHTNAAGEQVVAEWMNYPAHAGQDGEALIGYPDQVELQPVATRITKDIAEAITDESGIALVPATPESTWFSDDNWHAQVGNGYGGESMLITVNCCELASEGTPDRAKWQTVLDAASRAAERAGLGPFVVDEQSESCGKADRESCWILAATASDGVQWVSFTIQDRALDLSGDAEREAEKFDWPMATIAISYGATVVQAGKQDKFARAMQDFVGLDRPAGTTSD
;
A
#
# COMPACT_ATOMS: atom_id res chain seq x y z
N MET A 1 -7.80 -74.35 18.98
CA MET A 1 -8.35 -74.08 17.63
C MET A 1 -9.00 -72.70 17.71
N LYS A 2 -8.29 -71.58 17.47
CA LYS A 2 -7.95 -70.93 16.18
C LYS A 2 -9.14 -70.76 15.23
N CYS A 3 -9.65 -69.53 15.11
CA CYS A 3 -9.79 -68.80 13.84
C CYS A 3 -10.26 -67.35 14.07
N VAL A 4 -9.42 -66.39 13.65
CA VAL A 4 -9.73 -64.96 13.45
C VAL A 4 -9.90 -64.74 11.94
N PRO A 5 -10.85 -63.90 11.49
CA PRO A 5 -10.62 -63.08 10.28
C PRO A 5 -11.13 -61.64 10.48
N ARG A 6 -10.32 -60.58 10.29
CA ARG A 6 -9.75 -59.96 9.07
C ARG A 6 -10.41 -58.59 8.85
N VAL A 7 -9.65 -57.56 9.21
CA VAL A 7 -9.79 -56.16 8.81
C VAL A 7 -9.74 -56.08 7.28
N ALA A 8 -10.72 -55.44 6.65
CA ALA A 8 -10.69 -55.06 5.25
C ALA A 8 -10.59 -53.54 5.16
N LEU A 9 -9.37 -53.08 4.92
CA LEU A 9 -8.97 -51.70 4.70
C LEU A 9 -9.15 -51.42 3.19
N VAL A 10 -10.12 -50.59 2.82
CA VAL A 10 -10.32 -50.19 1.41
C VAL A 10 -9.43 -48.97 1.14
N LEU A 11 -8.22 -49.24 0.65
CA LEU A 11 -7.38 -48.25 -0.01
C LEU A 11 -7.96 -48.02 -1.42
N ALA A 12 -8.65 -46.90 -1.63
CA ALA A 12 -9.03 -46.48 -2.98
C ALA A 12 -7.88 -45.64 -3.56
N ALA A 13 -7.42 -46.08 -4.73
CA ALA A 13 -6.26 -45.61 -5.46
C ALA A 13 -6.34 -44.12 -5.84
N LEU A 14 -5.36 -43.32 -5.38
CA LEU A 14 -5.00 -42.06 -6.02
C LEU A 14 -4.33 -42.37 -7.36
N THR A 15 -5.09 -42.27 -8.45
CA THR A 15 -4.55 -42.20 -9.80
C THR A 15 -3.93 -40.82 -10.01
N LEU A 16 -2.60 -40.77 -9.97
CA LEU A 16 -1.76 -39.63 -10.36
C LEU A 16 -1.99 -39.32 -11.86
N LEU A 17 -2.85 -38.35 -12.13
CA LEU A 17 -2.88 -37.64 -13.40
C LEU A 17 -1.70 -36.66 -13.42
N THR A 18 -0.51 -37.16 -13.73
CA THR A 18 0.61 -36.33 -14.22
C THR A 18 0.32 -35.91 -15.65
N GLY A 19 -0.61 -34.97 -15.80
CA GLY A 19 -0.99 -34.34 -17.06
C GLY A 19 -0.25 -33.03 -17.26
N CYS A 20 0.26 -32.82 -18.46
CA CYS A 20 0.98 -31.65 -18.93
C CYS A 20 0.33 -30.29 -18.57
N ALA A 21 1.11 -29.37 -17.98
CA ALA A 21 1.05 -27.93 -18.20
C ALA A 21 2.47 -27.38 -17.92
N ALA A 22 3.29 -27.02 -18.90
CA ALA A 22 3.15 -25.91 -19.86
C ALA A 22 3.08 -24.56 -19.12
N PHE A 23 4.23 -23.87 -19.11
CA PHE A 23 4.43 -22.48 -18.66
C PHE A 23 4.21 -22.17 -17.16
N GLY A 24 5.15 -22.57 -16.29
CA GLY A 24 5.61 -21.77 -15.14
C GLY A 24 4.63 -21.21 -14.09
N GLN A 25 3.32 -21.49 -14.15
CA GLN A 25 2.34 -20.96 -13.21
C GLN A 25 2.30 -21.85 -11.97
N THR A 26 2.78 -21.30 -10.85
CA THR A 26 2.58 -21.88 -9.52
C THR A 26 1.07 -21.97 -9.26
N PRO A 27 0.53 -23.15 -8.86
CA PRO A 27 -0.89 -23.28 -8.58
C PRO A 27 -1.30 -22.33 -7.44
N SER A 28 -2.50 -21.77 -7.54
CA SER A 28 -3.05 -20.88 -6.51
C SER A 28 -3.15 -21.61 -5.16
N PRO A 29 -2.78 -20.98 -4.03
CA PRO A 29 -2.93 -21.59 -2.71
C PRO A 29 -4.40 -21.88 -2.38
N THR A 30 -4.64 -22.83 -1.46
CA THR A 30 -5.96 -23.08 -0.88
C THR A 30 -5.85 -23.20 0.65
N THR A 31 -6.88 -22.76 1.36
CA THR A 31 -6.97 -22.91 2.82
C THR A 31 -8.27 -23.62 3.19
N ILE A 32 -8.17 -24.72 3.93
CA ILE A 32 -9.34 -25.42 4.48
C ILE A 32 -9.65 -24.83 5.85
N HIS A 33 -10.89 -24.36 6.05
CA HIS A 33 -11.35 -23.83 7.34
C HIS A 33 -12.76 -24.32 7.66
N THR A 34 -13.23 -24.05 8.88
CA THR A 34 -14.59 -24.37 9.31
C THR A 34 -15.41 -23.09 9.35
N ASN A 35 -16.51 -23.03 8.60
CA ASN A 35 -17.39 -21.87 8.56
C ASN A 35 -18.25 -21.75 9.84
N ALA A 36 -19.05 -20.68 9.94
CA ALA A 36 -19.95 -20.45 11.08
C ALA A 36 -21.02 -21.55 11.27
N ALA A 37 -21.32 -22.33 10.23
CA ALA A 37 -22.25 -23.46 10.29
C ALA A 37 -21.58 -24.77 10.77
N GLY A 38 -20.25 -24.76 11.00
CA GLY A 38 -19.49 -25.95 11.39
C GLY A 38 -19.08 -26.85 10.22
N GLU A 39 -19.23 -26.38 8.97
CA GLU A 39 -18.87 -27.12 7.77
C GLU A 39 -17.44 -26.82 7.35
N GLN A 40 -16.73 -27.84 6.85
CA GLN A 40 -15.43 -27.61 6.21
C GLN A 40 -15.62 -27.01 4.83
N VAL A 41 -15.01 -25.85 4.61
CA VAL A 41 -15.02 -25.12 3.35
C VAL A 41 -13.58 -24.88 2.88
N VAL A 42 -13.39 -24.84 1.57
CA VAL A 42 -12.10 -24.59 0.93
C VAL A 42 -12.13 -23.17 0.38
N ALA A 43 -11.28 -22.31 0.93
CA ALA A 43 -11.01 -20.99 0.36
C ALA A 43 -9.94 -21.13 -0.72
N GLU A 44 -10.29 -20.79 -1.96
CA GLU A 44 -9.36 -20.75 -3.10
C GLU A 44 -8.83 -19.33 -3.27
N TRP A 45 -7.53 -19.11 -3.05
CA TRP A 45 -6.96 -17.75 -3.03
C TRP A 45 -6.99 -17.05 -4.39
N MET A 46 -7.15 -17.78 -5.49
CA MET A 46 -7.46 -17.17 -6.80
C MET A 46 -8.79 -16.39 -6.81
N ASN A 47 -9.70 -16.67 -5.88
CA ASN A 47 -10.97 -15.95 -5.75
C ASN A 47 -10.90 -14.80 -4.72
N TYR A 48 -9.73 -14.57 -4.11
CA TYR A 48 -9.52 -13.45 -3.20
C TYR A 48 -9.71 -12.12 -3.95
N PRO A 49 -10.64 -11.25 -3.53
CA PRO A 49 -11.01 -10.07 -4.33
C PRO A 49 -10.06 -8.88 -4.18
N ALA A 50 -9.08 -8.97 -3.27
CA ALA A 50 -8.02 -7.98 -3.04
C ALA A 50 -6.67 -8.51 -3.55
N HIS A 51 -5.65 -7.66 -3.62
CA HIS A 51 -4.29 -8.11 -3.96
C HIS A 51 -3.59 -8.82 -2.79
N ALA A 52 -2.71 -9.78 -3.06
CA ALA A 52 -1.94 -10.53 -2.06
C ALA A 52 -1.11 -9.67 -1.09
N GLY A 53 -0.82 -8.41 -1.47
CA GLY A 53 -0.15 -7.43 -0.62
C GLY A 53 -1.09 -6.60 0.27
N GLN A 54 -2.40 -6.69 0.08
CA GLN A 54 -3.40 -5.81 0.68
C GLN A 54 -4.28 -6.56 1.67
N ASP A 55 -4.55 -5.95 2.83
CA ASP A 55 -5.57 -6.47 3.76
C ASP A 55 -6.98 -6.19 3.23
N GLY A 56 -7.55 -7.17 2.53
CA GLY A 56 -8.90 -7.08 2.01
C GLY A 56 -9.99 -6.92 3.07
N GLU A 57 -9.78 -7.34 4.32
CA GLU A 57 -10.78 -7.14 5.38
C GLU A 57 -10.86 -5.68 5.80
N ALA A 58 -9.72 -4.99 5.85
CA ALA A 58 -9.67 -3.55 6.16
C ALA A 58 -10.43 -2.69 5.14
N LEU A 59 -10.70 -3.23 3.94
CA LEU A 59 -11.45 -2.57 2.88
C LEU A 59 -12.98 -2.73 2.99
N ILE A 60 -13.47 -3.62 3.86
CA ILE A 60 -14.91 -3.83 4.07
C ILE A 60 -15.48 -2.59 4.79
N GLY A 61 -16.32 -1.83 4.08
CA GLY A 61 -16.91 -0.59 4.61
C GLY A 61 -15.96 0.62 4.61
N TYR A 62 -14.76 0.47 4.06
CA TYR A 62 -13.85 1.58 3.78
C TYR A 62 -14.39 2.43 2.61
N PRO A 63 -14.14 3.75 2.56
CA PRO A 63 -14.53 4.59 1.41
C PRO A 63 -14.12 3.99 0.07
N ASP A 64 -15.07 3.87 -0.86
CA ASP A 64 -14.76 3.41 -2.21
C ASP A 64 -14.13 4.52 -3.08
N GLN A 65 -13.83 4.19 -4.33
CA GLN A 65 -13.26 5.14 -5.30
C GLN A 65 -13.99 6.50 -5.37
N VAL A 66 -15.33 6.53 -5.26
CA VAL A 66 -16.13 7.75 -5.37
C VAL A 66 -16.15 8.53 -4.06
N GLU A 67 -16.09 7.82 -2.93
CA GLU A 67 -16.16 8.40 -1.58
C GLU A 67 -14.79 8.88 -1.07
N LEU A 68 -13.69 8.46 -1.71
CA LEU A 68 -12.32 8.73 -1.24
C LEU A 68 -11.92 10.20 -1.30
N GLN A 69 -12.31 10.93 -2.34
CA GLN A 69 -11.85 12.31 -2.59
C GLN A 69 -11.97 13.24 -1.37
N PRO A 70 -13.13 13.41 -0.71
CA PRO A 70 -13.24 14.30 0.45
C PRO A 70 -12.37 13.84 1.65
N VAL A 71 -12.12 12.54 1.79
CA VAL A 71 -11.25 11.99 2.84
C VAL A 71 -9.80 12.37 2.57
N ALA A 72 -9.32 12.08 1.35
CA ALA A 72 -7.97 12.39 0.92
C ALA A 72 -7.67 13.90 0.98
N THR A 73 -8.57 14.75 0.45
CA THR A 73 -8.40 16.21 0.50
C THR A 73 -8.26 16.73 1.93
N ARG A 74 -9.06 16.20 2.88
CA ARG A 74 -8.95 16.58 4.29
C ARG A 74 -7.61 16.16 4.89
N ILE A 75 -7.21 14.90 4.69
CA ILE A 75 -5.94 14.35 5.21
C ILE A 75 -4.76 15.18 4.72
N THR A 76 -4.65 15.37 3.40
CA THR A 76 -3.55 16.11 2.78
C THR A 76 -3.51 17.55 3.28
N LYS A 77 -4.66 18.21 3.42
CA LYS A 77 -4.75 19.58 3.94
C LYS A 77 -4.31 19.67 5.40
N ASP A 78 -4.81 18.81 6.28
CA ASP A 78 -4.49 18.83 7.71
C ASP A 78 -2.99 18.59 7.95
N ILE A 79 -2.37 17.71 7.16
CA ILE A 79 -0.92 17.46 7.22
C ILE A 79 -0.15 18.67 6.68
N ALA A 80 -0.56 19.25 5.54
CA ALA A 80 0.09 20.43 4.98
C ALA A 80 0.03 21.63 5.92
N GLU A 81 -1.11 21.87 6.58
CA GLU A 81 -1.26 22.93 7.58
C GLU A 81 -0.28 22.72 8.75
N ALA A 82 -0.16 21.49 9.27
CA ALA A 82 0.78 21.18 10.35
C ALA A 82 2.25 21.38 9.92
N ILE A 83 2.59 21.01 8.69
CA ILE A 83 3.92 21.25 8.12
C ILE A 83 4.19 22.76 8.00
N THR A 84 3.22 23.52 7.50
CA THR A 84 3.35 24.97 7.31
C THR A 84 3.48 25.71 8.65
N ASP A 85 2.70 25.34 9.66
CA ASP A 85 2.77 25.94 10.99
C ASP A 85 4.15 25.75 11.64
N GLU A 86 4.76 24.58 11.47
CA GLU A 86 6.06 24.25 12.08
C GLU A 86 7.25 24.77 11.27
N SER A 87 7.20 24.63 9.95
CA SER A 87 8.30 25.05 9.06
C SER A 87 8.29 26.55 8.80
N GLY A 88 7.11 27.19 8.80
CA GLY A 88 6.89 28.54 8.28
C GLY A 88 6.83 28.60 6.75
N ILE A 89 6.76 27.46 6.05
CA ILE A 89 6.81 27.34 4.60
C ILE A 89 5.49 26.75 4.10
N ALA A 90 4.84 27.46 3.18
CA ALA A 90 3.59 27.01 2.57
C ALA A 90 3.84 25.87 1.57
N LEU A 91 2.99 24.86 1.61
CA LEU A 91 2.91 23.81 0.59
C LEU A 91 1.79 24.18 -0.40
N VAL A 92 2.08 24.09 -1.69
CA VAL A 92 1.15 24.39 -2.78
C VAL A 92 0.96 23.18 -3.69
N PRO A 93 -0.20 23.03 -4.34
CA PRO A 93 -0.43 21.95 -5.29
C PRO A 93 0.58 21.95 -6.44
N ALA A 94 1.24 20.82 -6.67
CA ALA A 94 2.14 20.64 -7.82
C ALA A 94 1.36 20.59 -9.15
N THR A 95 0.09 20.17 -9.09
CA THR A 95 -0.88 20.19 -10.19
C THR A 95 -2.21 20.75 -9.68
N PRO A 96 -3.09 21.27 -10.56
CA PRO A 96 -4.39 21.79 -10.14
C PRO A 96 -5.20 20.73 -9.38
N GLU A 97 -5.75 21.07 -8.21
CA GLU A 97 -6.47 20.08 -7.37
C GLU A 97 -7.63 19.39 -8.09
N SER A 98 -8.24 20.06 -9.08
CA SER A 98 -9.30 19.51 -9.93
C SER A 98 -8.86 18.28 -10.73
N THR A 99 -7.56 18.04 -10.92
CA THR A 99 -7.03 16.89 -11.65
C THR A 99 -6.68 15.72 -10.73
N TRP A 100 -6.60 15.91 -9.41
CA TRP A 100 -6.10 14.86 -8.49
C TRP A 100 -6.85 13.53 -8.59
N PHE A 101 -8.16 13.57 -8.86
CA PHE A 101 -9.01 12.38 -8.98
C PHE A 101 -9.57 12.17 -10.39
N SER A 102 -8.93 12.75 -11.41
CA SER A 102 -9.27 12.43 -12.80
C SER A 102 -8.97 10.95 -13.12
N ASP A 103 -9.65 10.41 -14.11
CA ASP A 103 -9.51 9.00 -14.53
C ASP A 103 -8.06 8.56 -14.77
N ASP A 104 -7.20 9.47 -15.25
CA ASP A 104 -5.78 9.20 -15.53
C ASP A 104 -4.92 8.89 -14.28
N ASN A 105 -5.38 9.29 -13.08
CA ASN A 105 -4.67 9.04 -11.82
C ASN A 105 -5.11 7.74 -11.12
N TRP A 106 -6.07 7.03 -11.70
CA TRP A 106 -6.57 5.77 -11.19
C TRP A 106 -5.94 4.59 -11.93
N HIS A 107 -5.34 3.68 -11.18
CA HIS A 107 -4.62 2.51 -11.70
C HIS A 107 -5.28 1.24 -11.16
N ALA A 108 -5.96 0.49 -12.03
CA ALA A 108 -6.59 -0.76 -11.65
C ALA A 108 -5.55 -1.80 -11.26
N GLN A 109 -5.74 -2.47 -10.12
CA GLN A 109 -4.99 -3.67 -9.78
C GLN A 109 -5.67 -4.83 -10.49
N VAL A 110 -5.17 -5.23 -11.66
CA VAL A 110 -5.85 -6.22 -12.52
C VAL A 110 -5.78 -7.61 -11.91
N GLY A 111 -4.62 -7.99 -11.37
CA GLY A 111 -4.40 -9.29 -10.74
C GLY A 111 -4.43 -9.22 -9.20
N ASN A 112 -4.69 -10.37 -8.57
CA ASN A 112 -4.71 -10.50 -7.12
C ASN A 112 -3.42 -11.11 -6.53
N GLY A 113 -2.40 -11.40 -7.33
CA GLY A 113 -1.18 -12.07 -6.88
C GLY A 113 -1.32 -13.58 -6.63
N TYR A 114 -2.51 -14.16 -6.84
CA TYR A 114 -2.81 -15.60 -6.72
C TYR A 114 -3.30 -16.23 -8.03
N GLY A 115 -3.14 -15.51 -9.15
CA GLY A 115 -3.63 -15.91 -10.47
C GLY A 115 -5.10 -15.58 -10.75
N GLY A 116 -5.75 -14.80 -9.89
CA GLY A 116 -7.12 -14.29 -10.06
C GLY A 116 -7.18 -12.78 -10.30
N GLU A 117 -8.41 -12.27 -10.41
CA GLU A 117 -8.67 -10.84 -10.61
C GLU A 117 -8.79 -10.09 -9.27
N SER A 118 -8.26 -8.88 -9.20
CA SER A 118 -8.50 -7.95 -8.08
C SER A 118 -9.62 -6.96 -8.44
N MET A 119 -10.41 -6.59 -7.43
CA MET A 119 -11.45 -5.56 -7.54
C MET A 119 -10.97 -4.18 -7.06
N LEU A 120 -9.67 -4.04 -6.80
CA LEU A 120 -9.08 -2.84 -6.24
C LEU A 120 -8.61 -1.87 -7.32
N ILE A 121 -8.51 -0.62 -6.93
CA ILE A 121 -7.97 0.46 -7.74
C ILE A 121 -7.12 1.36 -6.85
N THR A 122 -5.97 1.76 -7.37
CA THR A 122 -5.03 2.61 -6.67
C THR A 122 -5.09 4.02 -7.25
N VAL A 123 -5.04 5.03 -6.39
CA VAL A 123 -4.76 6.42 -6.78
C VAL A 123 -3.44 6.85 -6.15
N ASN A 124 -2.64 7.59 -6.92
CA ASN A 124 -1.55 8.41 -6.41
C ASN A 124 -1.85 9.84 -6.85
N CYS A 125 -2.02 10.76 -5.90
CA CYS A 125 -2.48 12.10 -6.20
C CYS A 125 -1.97 13.11 -5.17
N CYS A 126 -2.56 14.31 -5.28
CA CYS A 126 -2.66 15.21 -4.15
C CYS A 126 -1.28 15.67 -3.66
N GLU A 127 -0.37 15.81 -4.63
CA GLU A 127 0.98 16.26 -4.38
C GLU A 127 0.96 17.74 -4.04
N LEU A 128 1.47 18.04 -2.84
CA LEU A 128 1.75 19.39 -2.40
C LEU A 128 3.25 19.51 -2.19
N ALA A 129 3.85 20.56 -2.73
CA ALA A 129 5.27 20.84 -2.60
C ALA A 129 5.49 22.30 -2.22
N SER A 130 6.64 22.59 -1.64
CA SER A 130 7.07 23.95 -1.31
C SER A 130 8.22 24.40 -2.20
N GLU A 131 8.40 25.71 -2.34
CA GLU A 131 9.52 26.32 -3.07
C GLU A 131 10.77 26.51 -2.19
N GLY A 132 10.82 25.87 -1.02
CA GLY A 132 11.92 25.99 -0.09
C GLY A 132 11.93 24.87 0.95
N THR A 133 12.96 24.87 1.76
CA THR A 133 13.17 23.87 2.82
C THR A 133 13.57 24.60 4.10
N PRO A 134 13.11 24.15 5.29
CA PRO A 134 13.52 24.75 6.55
C PRO A 134 14.96 24.34 6.88
N ASP A 135 15.59 25.08 7.80
CA ASP A 135 16.89 24.69 8.35
C ASP A 135 16.87 23.21 8.78
N ARG A 136 17.97 22.49 8.51
CA ARG A 136 18.11 21.07 8.84
C ARG A 136 17.71 20.74 10.29
N ALA A 137 18.04 21.62 11.22
CA ALA A 137 17.69 21.48 12.64
C ALA A 137 16.18 21.41 12.93
N LYS A 138 15.32 21.86 12.00
CA LYS A 138 13.86 21.79 12.12
C LYS A 138 13.24 20.54 11.48
N TRP A 139 13.97 19.77 10.68
CA TRP A 139 13.36 18.68 9.89
C TRP A 139 12.64 17.65 10.77
N GLN A 140 13.24 17.27 11.89
CA GLN A 140 12.60 16.33 12.81
C GLN A 140 11.33 16.93 13.42
N THR A 141 11.34 18.21 13.81
CA THR A 141 10.15 18.85 14.40
C THR A 141 9.01 18.96 13.39
N VAL A 142 9.33 19.25 12.11
CA VAL A 142 8.36 19.24 11.01
C VAL A 142 7.79 17.84 10.78
N LEU A 143 8.64 16.80 10.75
CA LEU A 143 8.19 15.41 10.65
C LEU A 143 7.28 14.99 11.82
N ASP A 144 7.63 15.40 13.04
CA ASP A 144 6.82 15.12 14.24
C ASP A 144 5.47 15.84 14.17
N ALA A 145 5.42 17.08 13.65
CA ALA A 145 4.18 17.82 13.44
C ALA A 145 3.28 17.14 12.40
N ALA A 146 3.86 16.75 11.27
CA ALA A 146 3.18 15.99 10.22
C ALA A 146 2.66 14.64 10.78
N SER A 147 3.45 13.94 11.58
CA SER A 147 3.07 12.67 12.21
C SER A 147 1.85 12.83 13.11
N ARG A 148 1.84 13.84 13.98
CA ARG A 148 0.68 14.12 14.84
C ARG A 148 -0.58 14.43 14.03
N ALA A 149 -0.44 15.08 12.87
CA ALA A 149 -1.57 15.36 11.98
C ALA A 149 -2.08 14.07 11.31
N ALA A 150 -1.17 13.24 10.79
CA ALA A 150 -1.49 11.95 10.19
C ALA A 150 -2.20 11.01 11.19
N GLU A 151 -1.71 10.92 12.43
CA GLU A 151 -2.34 10.12 13.50
C GLU A 151 -3.76 10.60 13.82
N ARG A 152 -3.99 11.92 13.92
CA ARG A 152 -5.34 12.47 14.12
C ARG A 152 -6.28 12.14 12.95
N ALA A 153 -5.73 11.93 11.77
CA ALA A 153 -6.48 11.60 10.58
C ALA A 153 -6.74 10.09 10.41
N GLY A 154 -6.24 9.26 11.33
CA GLY A 154 -6.49 7.81 11.35
C GLY A 154 -5.45 6.95 10.62
N LEU A 155 -4.36 7.56 10.14
CA LEU A 155 -3.17 6.84 9.68
C LEU A 155 -2.35 6.36 10.90
N GLY A 156 -1.06 6.11 10.74
CA GLY A 156 -0.08 6.09 11.82
C GLY A 156 0.79 7.36 11.82
N PRO A 157 1.81 7.42 12.71
CA PRO A 157 2.87 8.41 12.57
C PRO A 157 3.69 8.15 11.31
N PHE A 158 4.43 9.15 10.83
CA PHE A 158 5.37 8.92 9.74
C PHE A 158 6.53 8.05 10.23
N VAL A 159 6.80 6.97 9.48
CA VAL A 159 7.95 6.10 9.69
C VAL A 159 9.00 6.45 8.65
N VAL A 160 10.21 6.80 9.09
CA VAL A 160 11.33 7.15 8.20
C VAL A 160 11.75 5.93 7.40
N ASP A 161 11.86 6.09 6.09
CA ASP A 161 12.21 5.01 5.19
C ASP A 161 13.67 4.57 5.44
N GLU A 162 13.89 3.25 5.54
CA GLU A 162 15.23 2.69 5.81
C GLU A 162 16.15 2.75 4.57
N GLN A 163 15.59 3.05 3.39
CA GLN A 163 16.22 2.93 2.07
C GLN A 163 16.63 4.25 1.42
N SER A 164 17.02 5.28 2.17
CA SER A 164 17.83 6.34 1.55
C SER A 164 19.25 5.79 1.28
N GLU A 165 19.38 4.84 0.34
CA GLU A 165 20.67 4.32 -0.15
C GLU A 165 21.61 5.47 -0.54
N SER A 166 21.03 6.61 -0.92
CA SER A 166 21.62 7.90 -1.24
C SER A 166 22.35 8.61 -0.08
N CYS A 167 22.13 8.24 1.18
CA CYS A 167 22.85 8.84 2.32
C CYS A 167 24.08 8.05 2.77
N GLY A 168 24.27 6.83 2.25
CA GLY A 168 25.25 5.89 2.81
C GLY A 168 24.91 5.45 4.24
N LYS A 169 25.53 4.35 4.70
CA LYS A 169 25.25 3.75 6.02
C LYS A 169 25.78 4.57 7.22
N ALA A 170 26.43 5.72 7.00
CA ALA A 170 27.35 6.28 7.99
C ALA A 170 26.82 7.48 8.78
N ASP A 171 25.87 8.27 8.29
CA ASP A 171 25.35 9.40 9.06
C ASP A 171 24.00 9.93 8.54
N ARG A 172 22.92 9.72 9.30
CA ARG A 172 21.61 10.32 9.00
C ARG A 172 21.67 11.84 9.06
N GLU A 173 22.58 12.42 9.85
CA GLU A 173 22.72 13.87 9.99
C GLU A 173 23.28 14.51 8.71
N SER A 174 24.04 13.76 7.90
CA SER A 174 24.56 14.23 6.61
C SER A 174 23.65 13.94 5.41
N CYS A 175 22.45 13.39 5.65
CA CYS A 175 21.48 13.15 4.57
C CYS A 175 20.98 14.46 3.95
N TRP A 176 21.03 14.54 2.62
CA TRP A 176 20.39 15.61 1.85
C TRP A 176 18.88 15.41 1.66
N ILE A 177 18.36 14.24 2.02
CA ILE A 177 16.94 13.85 1.94
C ILE A 177 16.49 13.12 3.19
N LEU A 178 15.28 13.42 3.65
CA LEU A 178 14.55 12.65 4.64
C LEU A 178 13.21 12.28 4.02
N ALA A 179 13.00 10.97 3.84
CA ALA A 179 11.76 10.40 3.34
C ALA A 179 11.08 9.60 4.45
N ALA A 180 9.75 9.70 4.53
CA ALA A 180 8.96 8.97 5.49
C ALA A 180 7.55 8.70 4.95
N THR A 181 6.92 7.65 5.46
CA THR A 181 5.55 7.28 5.08
C THR A 181 4.66 7.11 6.32
N ALA A 182 3.47 7.68 6.29
CA ALA A 182 2.39 7.40 7.24
C ALA A 182 1.30 6.60 6.53
N SER A 183 0.78 5.53 7.15
CA SER A 183 -0.22 4.66 6.53
C SER A 183 -1.12 3.98 7.58
N ASP A 184 -2.33 3.59 7.17
CA ASP A 184 -3.23 2.68 7.91
C ASP A 184 -3.31 1.28 7.27
N GLY A 185 -2.48 1.00 6.26
CA GLY A 185 -2.47 -0.24 5.48
C GLY A 185 -3.29 -0.19 4.19
N VAL A 186 -4.19 0.78 4.02
CA VAL A 186 -5.05 0.94 2.82
C VAL A 186 -4.72 2.23 2.06
N GLN A 187 -4.47 3.30 2.80
CA GLN A 187 -4.02 4.61 2.32
C GLN A 187 -2.68 4.98 2.94
N TRP A 188 -1.97 5.88 2.29
CA TRP A 188 -0.69 6.39 2.76
C TRP A 188 -0.51 7.85 2.36
N VAL A 189 0.35 8.52 3.12
CA VAL A 189 0.95 9.80 2.74
C VAL A 189 2.45 9.59 2.73
N SER A 190 3.08 9.88 1.60
CA SER A 190 4.52 9.98 1.49
C SER A 190 4.94 11.41 1.81
N PHE A 191 6.05 11.56 2.54
CA PHE A 191 6.61 12.83 2.96
C PHE A 191 8.10 12.85 2.63
N THR A 192 8.55 13.97 2.07
CA THR A 192 9.95 14.19 1.75
C THR A 192 10.35 15.60 2.16
N ILE A 193 11.51 15.73 2.81
CA ILE A 193 12.26 16.99 2.89
C ILE A 193 13.61 16.78 2.24
N GLN A 194 14.00 17.68 1.34
CA GLN A 194 15.32 17.67 0.73
C GLN A 194 15.93 19.07 0.62
N ASP A 195 17.26 19.12 0.68
CA ASP A 195 18.05 20.34 0.59
C ASP A 195 19.35 20.11 -0.20
N ARG A 196 19.43 20.78 -1.36
CA ARG A 196 20.59 20.83 -2.25
C ARG A 196 21.87 21.21 -1.51
N ALA A 197 21.81 22.10 -0.52
CA ALA A 197 23.01 22.54 0.21
C ALA A 197 23.68 21.40 0.99
N LEU A 198 22.96 20.30 1.23
CA LEU A 198 23.46 19.10 1.90
C LEU A 198 23.98 18.04 0.91
N ASP A 199 23.73 18.18 -0.39
CA ASP A 199 24.26 17.29 -1.44
C ASP A 199 25.71 17.65 -1.80
N LEU A 200 26.66 17.24 -0.97
CA LEU A 200 28.07 17.60 -1.13
C LEU A 200 28.74 17.02 -2.40
N SER A 201 28.21 15.92 -2.96
CA SER A 201 28.74 15.34 -4.21
C SER A 201 28.12 15.94 -5.47
N GLY A 202 26.98 16.63 -5.32
CA GLY A 202 26.16 17.12 -6.42
C GLY A 202 25.54 16.01 -7.26
N ASP A 203 25.58 14.74 -6.80
CA ASP A 203 25.05 13.61 -7.54
C ASP A 203 23.52 13.69 -7.61
N ALA A 204 22.89 14.05 -6.49
CA ALA A 204 21.45 14.18 -6.39
C ALA A 204 20.95 15.39 -7.18
N GLU A 205 21.68 16.51 -7.16
CA GLU A 205 21.36 17.68 -8.00
C GLU A 205 21.35 17.31 -9.49
N ARG A 206 22.37 16.59 -9.97
CA ARG A 206 22.45 16.16 -11.38
C ARG A 206 21.39 15.14 -11.76
N GLU A 207 20.92 14.34 -10.82
CA GLU A 207 19.80 13.43 -11.04
C GLU A 207 18.48 14.20 -11.12
N ALA A 208 18.24 15.08 -10.15
CA ALA A 208 17.05 15.92 -10.11
C ALA A 208 16.90 16.77 -11.37
N GLU A 209 17.99 17.34 -11.91
CA GLU A 209 17.95 18.09 -13.17
C GLU A 209 17.46 17.27 -14.37
N LYS A 210 17.68 15.95 -14.40
CA LYS A 210 17.21 15.08 -15.49
C LYS A 210 15.70 14.89 -15.46
N PHE A 211 15.10 14.97 -14.27
CA PHE A 211 13.68 14.72 -14.03
C PHE A 211 12.91 16.00 -13.65
N ASP A 212 13.58 17.15 -13.70
CA ASP A 212 13.04 18.46 -13.28
C ASP A 212 12.51 18.46 -11.83
N TRP A 213 13.22 17.75 -10.94
CA TRP A 213 12.83 17.64 -9.53
C TRP A 213 13.35 18.82 -8.69
N PRO A 214 12.50 19.43 -7.84
CA PRO A 214 12.91 20.54 -6.99
C PRO A 214 13.80 20.05 -5.82
N MET A 215 15.05 20.50 -5.75
CA MET A 215 16.03 20.01 -4.74
C MET A 215 16.06 20.80 -3.41
N ALA A 216 15.13 21.73 -3.20
CA ALA A 216 14.97 22.45 -1.94
C ALA A 216 13.47 22.53 -1.64
N THR A 217 12.92 21.44 -1.09
CA THR A 217 11.48 21.30 -0.94
C THR A 217 11.12 20.44 0.27
N ILE A 218 9.99 20.79 0.89
CA ILE A 218 9.11 19.85 1.59
C ILE A 218 8.01 19.45 0.61
N ALA A 219 7.79 18.14 0.43
CA ALA A 219 6.73 17.61 -0.40
C ALA A 219 5.95 16.52 0.35
N ILE A 220 4.65 16.44 0.09
CA ILE A 220 3.80 15.31 0.44
C ILE A 220 2.99 14.85 -0.77
N SER A 221 2.69 13.57 -0.83
CA SER A 221 1.74 13.00 -1.79
C SER A 221 0.85 11.97 -1.08
N TYR A 222 -0.39 11.85 -1.54
CA TYR A 222 -1.35 10.89 -1.00
C TYR A 222 -1.54 9.74 -1.97
N GLY A 223 -1.64 8.53 -1.45
CA GLY A 223 -2.10 7.38 -2.22
C GLY A 223 -3.05 6.51 -1.42
N ALA A 224 -3.88 5.76 -2.14
CA ALA A 224 -4.72 4.74 -1.53
C ALA A 224 -5.05 3.64 -2.52
N THR A 225 -5.23 2.43 -2.00
CA THR A 225 -5.80 1.32 -2.76
C THR A 225 -7.18 1.01 -2.21
N VAL A 226 -8.23 1.24 -2.98
CA VAL A 226 -9.63 1.11 -2.53
C VAL A 226 -10.43 0.20 -3.44
N VAL A 227 -11.64 -0.15 -3.02
CA VAL A 227 -12.60 -0.88 -3.87
C VAL A 227 -13.06 0.04 -4.99
N GLN A 228 -13.09 -0.50 -6.22
CA GLN A 228 -13.60 0.21 -7.39
C GLN A 228 -15.07 0.65 -7.21
N ALA A 229 -15.41 1.78 -7.83
CA ALA A 229 -16.74 2.36 -7.77
C ALA A 229 -17.84 1.32 -8.06
N GLY A 230 -18.83 1.22 -7.17
CA GLY A 230 -19.97 0.31 -7.31
C GLY A 230 -19.66 -1.18 -7.12
N LYS A 231 -18.45 -1.54 -6.69
CA LYS A 231 -18.07 -2.94 -6.39
C LYS A 231 -18.11 -3.30 -4.91
N GLN A 232 -18.37 -2.37 -3.99
CA GLN A 232 -18.38 -2.59 -2.54
C GLN A 232 -19.15 -3.84 -2.09
N ASP A 233 -20.43 -3.96 -2.46
CA ASP A 233 -21.26 -5.12 -2.12
C ASP A 233 -20.71 -6.45 -2.67
N LYS A 234 -20.14 -6.41 -3.88
CA LYS A 234 -19.56 -7.60 -4.51
C LYS A 234 -18.25 -7.99 -3.80
N PHE A 235 -17.43 -7.00 -3.46
CA PHE A 235 -16.20 -7.17 -2.71
C PHE A 235 -16.47 -7.78 -1.33
N ALA A 236 -17.39 -7.20 -0.56
CA ALA A 236 -17.76 -7.69 0.77
C ALA A 236 -18.30 -9.13 0.74
N ARG A 237 -19.10 -9.50 -0.27
CA ARG A 237 -19.55 -10.89 -0.46
C ARG A 237 -18.40 -11.83 -0.80
N ALA A 238 -17.51 -11.43 -1.72
CA ALA A 238 -16.37 -12.25 -2.12
C ALA A 238 -15.36 -12.44 -0.98
N MET A 239 -15.25 -11.48 -0.06
CA MET A 239 -14.39 -11.57 1.12
C MET A 239 -14.88 -12.57 2.18
N GLN A 240 -16.16 -12.98 2.18
CA GLN A 240 -16.74 -13.79 3.26
C GLN A 240 -15.97 -15.10 3.55
N ASP A 241 -15.44 -15.74 2.50
CA ASP A 241 -14.70 -17.00 2.63
C ASP A 241 -13.24 -16.82 3.10
N PHE A 242 -12.78 -15.58 3.22
CA PHE A 242 -11.39 -15.24 3.57
C PHE A 242 -11.25 -14.54 4.92
N VAL A 243 -12.37 -14.11 5.51
CA VAL A 243 -12.37 -13.37 6.77
C VAL A 243 -11.76 -14.21 7.91
N GLY A 244 -10.79 -13.64 8.61
CA GLY A 244 -10.03 -14.25 9.69
C GLY A 244 -9.00 -15.28 9.25
N LEU A 245 -8.75 -15.45 7.95
CA LEU A 245 -7.74 -16.38 7.45
C LEU A 245 -6.39 -15.69 7.28
N ASP A 246 -5.33 -16.37 7.72
CA ASP A 246 -3.97 -15.95 7.42
C ASP A 246 -3.70 -16.05 5.92
N ARG A 247 -3.27 -14.93 5.35
CA ARG A 247 -3.02 -14.82 3.91
C ARG A 247 -1.67 -15.44 3.52
N PRO A 248 -1.61 -16.35 2.54
CA PRO A 248 -0.36 -16.92 2.04
C PRO A 248 0.43 -15.88 1.23
N ALA A 249 1.73 -16.11 1.03
CA ALA A 249 2.51 -15.29 0.11
C ALA A 249 1.93 -15.37 -1.33
N GLY A 250 1.99 -14.25 -2.05
CA GLY A 250 1.60 -14.20 -3.46
C GLY A 250 2.39 -15.20 -4.30
N THR A 251 1.73 -15.78 -5.30
CA THR A 251 2.31 -16.77 -6.23
C THR A 251 2.69 -16.17 -7.58
N THR A 252 2.26 -14.94 -7.87
CA THR A 252 2.61 -14.18 -9.08
C THR A 252 3.12 -12.79 -8.71
N SER A 253 3.99 -12.25 -9.55
CA SER A 253 4.35 -10.83 -9.55
C SER A 253 3.53 -10.17 -10.65
N ASP A 254 2.41 -9.56 -10.29
CA ASP A 254 1.58 -8.80 -11.21
C ASP A 254 2.07 -7.35 -11.30
#